data_AF-A0A2H0FG13-F1
#
_entry.id   AF-A0A2H0FG13-F1
#
_cell.length_a   1.000
_cell.length_b   1.000
_cell.length_c   1.000
_cell.angle_alpha   90.00
_cell.angle_beta   90.00
_cell.angle_gamma   90.00
#
_symmetry.space_group_name_H-M   'P 1'
#
loop_
_entity.id
_entity.type
_entity.pdbx_description
1 polymer ?
#
loop_
_entity_poly.entity_id
_entity_poly.type
_entity_poly.pdbx_seq_one_letter_code
_entity_poly.pdbx_strand_id
1 'polypeptide(L)'
;MDEIINKETAKKLMEIKGEIRGMDLKSDADFVIKERGKEGLNKVEEELKEVGYPLEYEKLKTMGFYPGGLRALSLLAVKKALNFNDEKIREMERYAIKVSFIVKIFIRYFSPISKFFFKETPKI
;
A
#
# COMPACT_ATOMS: atom_id res chain seq x y z
N MET A 1 7.49 -22.62 6.90
CA MET A 1 7.27 -21.27 6.35
C MET A 1 7.93 -20.36 7.36
N ASP A 2 9.18 -20.00 7.09
CA ASP A 2 10.01 -19.24 8.04
C ASP A 2 9.29 -17.94 8.41
N GLU A 3 9.42 -17.50 9.68
CA GLU A 3 8.72 -16.32 10.21
C GLU A 3 8.88 -15.12 9.26
N ILE A 4 7.81 -14.77 8.54
CA ILE A 4 7.80 -13.72 7.52
C ILE A 4 8.09 -12.33 8.16
N ILE A 5 7.74 -12.16 9.43
CA ILE A 5 7.86 -10.91 10.18
C ILE A 5 8.08 -11.23 11.67
N ASN A 6 9.13 -10.63 12.24
CA ASN A 6 9.44 -10.64 13.67
C ASN A 6 9.93 -9.25 14.11
N LYS A 7 10.16 -9.05 15.42
CA LYS A 7 10.54 -7.75 15.98
C LYS A 7 11.84 -7.18 15.41
N GLU A 8 12.82 -8.02 15.10
CA GLU A 8 14.10 -7.58 14.54
C GLU A 8 13.93 -7.08 13.10
N THR A 9 13.23 -7.85 12.26
CA THR A 9 12.87 -7.45 10.91
C THR A 9 12.04 -6.17 10.92
N ALA A 10 11.07 -6.07 11.84
CA ALA A 10 10.25 -4.88 11.97
C ALA A 10 11.08 -3.62 12.29
N LYS A 11 12.03 -3.74 13.23
CA LYS A 11 12.95 -2.66 13.57
C LYS A 11 13.79 -2.22 12.36
N LYS A 12 14.39 -3.18 11.64
CA LYS A 12 15.19 -2.90 10.43
C LYS A 12 14.37 -2.18 9.35
N LEU A 13 13.12 -2.59 9.14
CA LEU A 13 12.25 -1.92 8.16
C LEU A 13 11.95 -0.49 8.58
N MET A 14 11.71 -0.24 9.86
CA MET A 14 11.39 1.10 10.36
C MET A 14 12.57 2.06 10.36
N GLU A 15 13.81 1.56 10.21
CA GLU A 15 15.01 2.38 9.98
C GLU A 15 15.14 2.88 8.53
N ILE A 16 14.32 2.39 7.60
CA ILE A 16 14.29 2.87 6.21
C ILE A 16 13.89 4.34 6.19
N LYS A 17 14.76 5.18 5.64
CA LYS A 17 14.53 6.62 5.49
C LYS A 17 13.48 6.92 4.43
N GLY A 18 12.73 7.99 4.66
CA GLY A 18 11.72 8.50 3.75
C GLY A 18 10.31 8.29 4.28
N GLU A 19 9.35 8.85 3.56
CA GLU A 19 7.95 8.85 3.93
C GLU A 19 7.08 8.42 2.75
N ILE A 20 5.97 7.78 3.07
CA ILE A 20 4.90 7.42 2.14
C ILE A 20 3.64 8.21 2.47
N ARG A 21 2.68 8.23 1.53
CA ARG A 21 1.38 8.84 1.78
C ARG A 21 0.48 7.82 2.47
N GLY A 22 -0.40 8.30 3.35
CA GLY A 22 -1.42 7.44 3.97
C GLY A 22 -2.31 6.73 2.94
N MET A 23 -2.47 7.30 1.75
CA MET A 23 -3.16 6.68 0.62
C MET A 23 -2.65 5.26 0.30
N ASP A 24 -1.34 5.04 0.37
CA ASP A 24 -0.75 3.74 0.04
C ASP A 24 -1.25 2.67 1.02
N LEU A 25 -1.16 2.95 2.33
CA LEU A 25 -1.64 2.06 3.39
C LEU A 25 -3.16 1.87 3.39
N LYS A 26 -3.93 2.94 3.08
CA LYS A 26 -5.39 2.85 3.01
C LYS A 26 -5.84 1.98 1.83
N SER A 27 -5.15 2.05 0.69
CA SER A 27 -5.47 1.19 -0.45
C SER A 27 -5.25 -0.30 -0.16
N ASP A 28 -4.26 -0.64 0.68
CA ASP A 28 -4.08 -2.00 1.17
C ASP A 28 -5.24 -2.43 2.06
N ALA A 29 -5.63 -1.57 3.01
CA ALA A 29 -6.72 -1.84 3.93
C ALA A 29 -8.03 -2.05 3.17
N ASP A 30 -8.32 -1.24 2.16
CA ASP A 30 -9.48 -1.38 1.29
C ASP A 30 -9.48 -2.74 0.56
N PHE A 31 -8.31 -3.19 0.08
CA PHE A 31 -8.18 -4.51 -0.53
C PHE A 31 -8.39 -5.63 0.49
N VAL A 32 -7.80 -5.52 1.68
CA VAL A 32 -7.98 -6.50 2.76
C VAL A 32 -9.45 -6.61 3.17
N ILE A 33 -10.13 -5.47 3.36
CA ILE A 33 -11.57 -5.43 3.67
C ILE A 33 -12.38 -6.06 2.53
N LYS A 34 -12.04 -5.77 1.28
CA LYS A 34 -12.71 -6.36 0.11
C LYS A 34 -12.60 -7.89 0.09
N GLU A 35 -11.43 -8.45 0.43
CA GLU A 35 -11.17 -9.89 0.32
C GLU A 35 -11.54 -10.69 1.57
N ARG A 36 -11.43 -10.07 2.76
CA ARG A 36 -11.53 -10.76 4.06
C ARG A 36 -12.40 -10.02 5.09
N GLY A 37 -12.99 -8.90 4.72
CA GLY A 37 -13.81 -8.09 5.62
C GLY A 37 -13.02 -7.39 6.72
N LYS A 38 -13.75 -6.73 7.62
CA LYS A 38 -13.16 -6.00 8.75
C LYS A 38 -12.41 -6.91 9.73
N GLU A 39 -12.85 -8.17 9.87
CA GLU A 39 -12.12 -9.17 10.67
C GLU A 39 -10.72 -9.45 10.11
N GLY A 40 -10.59 -9.51 8.78
CA GLY A 40 -9.29 -9.65 8.13
C GLY A 40 -8.36 -8.49 8.43
N LEU A 41 -8.88 -7.25 8.40
CA LEU A 41 -8.09 -6.07 8.73
C LEU A 41 -7.64 -6.08 10.21
N ASN A 42 -8.52 -6.45 11.13
CA ASN A 42 -8.17 -6.55 12.55
C ASN A 42 -7.03 -7.55 12.81
N LYS A 43 -6.98 -8.67 12.06
CA LYS A 43 -5.86 -9.63 12.15
C LYS A 43 -4.53 -9.01 11.74
N VAL A 44 -4.53 -8.15 10.73
CA VAL A 44 -3.33 -7.42 10.29
C VAL A 44 -2.88 -6.42 11.35
N GLU A 45 -3.82 -5.69 11.96
CA GLU A 45 -3.51 -4.72 13.02
C GLU A 45 -2.93 -5.41 14.28
N GLU A 46 -3.44 -6.58 14.66
CA GLU A 46 -2.86 -7.37 15.75
C GLU A 46 -1.45 -7.90 15.42
N GLU A 47 -1.20 -8.39 14.21
CA GLU A 47 0.15 -8.79 13.78
C GLU A 47 1.16 -7.63 13.89
N LEU A 48 0.76 -6.43 13.48
CA LEU A 48 1.58 -5.22 13.60
C LEU A 48 1.85 -4.83 15.06
N LYS A 49 0.86 -5.00 15.92
CA LYS A 49 0.96 -4.76 17.37
C LYS A 49 1.89 -5.75 18.05
N GLU A 50 1.83 -7.04 17.69
CA GLU A 50 2.73 -8.09 18.23
C GLU A 50 4.21 -7.79 17.95
N VAL A 51 4.51 -7.23 16.78
CA VAL A 51 5.88 -6.86 16.38
C VAL A 51 6.30 -5.46 16.84
N GLY A 52 5.44 -4.75 17.58
CA GLY A 52 5.76 -3.49 18.27
C GLY A 52 5.46 -2.20 17.49
N TYR A 53 4.73 -2.29 16.38
CA TYR A 53 4.40 -1.14 15.53
C TYR A 53 2.89 -1.09 15.25
N PRO A 54 2.05 -0.85 16.28
CA PRO A 54 0.60 -0.83 16.11
C PRO A 54 0.18 0.22 15.08
N LEU A 55 -0.76 -0.15 14.23
CA LEU A 55 -1.31 0.69 13.17
C LEU A 55 -2.82 0.55 13.16
N GLU A 56 -3.53 1.67 13.23
CA GLU A 56 -4.98 1.71 13.06
C GLU A 56 -5.29 2.31 11.68
N TYR A 57 -5.62 1.48 10.70
CA TYR A 57 -5.77 1.93 9.31
C TYR A 57 -6.88 2.98 9.15
N GLU A 58 -7.95 2.86 9.94
CA GLU A 58 -9.09 3.79 9.91
C GLU A 58 -8.69 5.22 10.31
N LYS A 59 -7.68 5.37 11.18
CA LYS A 59 -7.21 6.67 11.67
C LYS A 59 -6.22 7.36 10.72
N LEU A 60 -5.77 6.67 9.66
CA LEU A 60 -4.82 7.23 8.70
C LEU A 60 -5.44 8.37 7.89
N LYS A 61 -4.70 9.46 7.77
CA LYS A 61 -5.02 10.58 6.88
C LYS A 61 -4.49 10.25 5.49
N THR A 62 -5.35 10.27 4.49
CA THR A 62 -5.00 9.91 3.09
C THR A 62 -3.78 10.69 2.55
N MET A 63 -3.65 11.97 2.88
CA MET A 63 -2.52 12.81 2.46
C MET A 63 -1.44 12.99 3.55
N GLY A 64 -1.59 12.33 4.70
CA GLY A 64 -0.58 12.33 5.76
C GLY A 64 0.70 11.64 5.31
N PHE A 65 1.81 12.04 5.91
CA PHE A 65 3.11 11.37 5.73
C PHE A 65 3.34 10.36 6.86
N TYR A 66 3.85 9.20 6.48
CA TYR A 66 4.12 8.08 7.38
C TYR A 66 5.48 7.46 7.02
N PRO A 67 6.21 6.83 7.97
CA PRO A 67 7.51 6.23 7.70
C PRO A 67 7.47 5.25 6.52
N GLY A 68 8.42 5.34 5.59
CA GLY A 68 8.45 4.47 4.41
C GLY A 68 8.53 2.99 4.75
N GLY A 69 9.28 2.65 5.80
CA GLY A 69 9.37 1.31 6.37
C GLY A 69 8.02 0.71 6.79
N LEU A 70 7.07 1.54 7.21
CA LEU A 70 5.75 1.11 7.65
C LEU A 70 4.97 0.43 6.51
N ARG A 71 5.20 0.83 5.26
CA ARG A 71 4.58 0.19 4.09
C ARG A 71 5.03 -1.26 3.93
N ALA A 72 6.35 -1.47 3.95
CA ALA A 72 6.92 -2.81 3.85
C ALA A 72 6.48 -3.68 5.03
N LEU A 73 6.45 -3.11 6.23
CA LEU A 73 5.99 -3.79 7.43
C LEU A 73 4.52 -4.21 7.32
N SER A 74 3.65 -3.28 6.92
CA SER A 74 2.23 -3.51 6.65
C SER A 74 2.02 -4.64 5.64
N LEU A 75 2.76 -4.66 4.53
CA LEU A 75 2.70 -5.73 3.53
C LEU A 75 3.04 -7.10 4.08
N LEU A 76 4.10 -7.20 4.89
CA LEU A 76 4.50 -8.46 5.51
C LEU A 76 3.47 -8.93 6.54
N ALA A 77 2.88 -8.00 7.31
CA ALA A 77 1.80 -8.30 8.24
C ALA A 77 0.56 -8.83 7.51
N VAL A 78 0.15 -8.20 6.39
CA VAL A 78 -0.94 -8.69 5.53
C VAL A 78 -0.65 -10.10 5.03
N LYS A 79 0.58 -10.33 4.54
CA LYS A 79 1.02 -11.61 4.01
C LYS A 79 0.92 -12.72 5.07
N LYS A 80 1.40 -12.45 6.28
CA LYS A 80 1.35 -13.39 7.41
C LYS A 80 -0.07 -13.61 7.93
N ALA A 81 -0.78 -12.53 8.28
CA ALA A 81 -2.12 -12.58 8.89
C ALA A 81 -3.14 -13.36 8.04
N LEU A 82 -3.07 -13.19 6.71
CA LEU A 82 -4.08 -13.69 5.78
C LEU A 82 -3.59 -14.87 4.93
N ASN A 83 -2.36 -15.34 5.19
CA ASN A 83 -1.68 -16.37 4.43
C ASN A 83 -1.70 -16.08 2.91
N PHE A 84 -1.48 -14.82 2.54
CA PHE A 84 -1.43 -14.41 1.14
C PHE A 84 -0.11 -14.86 0.51
N ASN A 85 -0.18 -15.38 -0.70
CA ASN A 85 1.00 -15.65 -1.51
C ASN A 85 1.43 -14.40 -2.28
N ASP A 86 2.59 -14.45 -2.92
CA ASP A 86 3.13 -13.31 -3.66
C ASP A 86 2.22 -12.86 -4.81
N GLU A 87 1.48 -13.77 -5.45
CA GLU A 87 0.55 -13.40 -6.51
C GLU A 87 -0.63 -12.59 -5.97
N LYS A 88 -1.13 -12.94 -4.77
CA LYS A 88 -2.18 -12.17 -4.11
C LYS A 88 -1.70 -10.78 -3.69
N ILE A 89 -0.44 -10.66 -3.26
CA ILE A 89 0.19 -9.36 -3.00
C ILE A 89 0.29 -8.54 -4.30
N ARG A 90 0.71 -9.14 -5.43
CA ARG A 90 0.72 -8.44 -6.73
C ARG A 90 -0.68 -8.00 -7.17
N GLU A 91 -1.70 -8.80 -6.89
CA GLU A 91 -3.09 -8.43 -7.16
C GLU A 91 -3.50 -7.18 -6.36
N MET A 92 -3.12 -7.11 -5.09
CA MET A 92 -3.35 -5.95 -4.24
C MET A 92 -2.69 -4.69 -4.80
N GLU A 93 -1.43 -4.75 -5.24
CA GLU A 93 -0.75 -3.61 -5.87
C GLU A 93 -1.44 -3.16 -7.17
N ARG A 94 -1.90 -4.11 -8.00
CA ARG A 94 -2.70 -3.79 -9.20
C ARG A 94 -4.02 -3.12 -8.84
N TYR A 95 -4.63 -3.50 -7.72
CA TYR A 95 -5.83 -2.85 -7.20
C TYR A 95 -5.53 -1.42 -6.72
N ALA A 96 -4.44 -1.20 -5.97
CA ALA A 96 -4.01 0.10 -5.46
C ALA A 96 -3.88 1.14 -6.59
N ILE A 97 -3.27 0.78 -7.73
CA ILE A 97 -3.16 1.64 -8.91
C ILE A 97 -4.54 2.05 -9.45
N LYS A 98 -5.50 1.11 -9.49
CA LYS A 98 -6.87 1.36 -9.99
C LYS A 98 -7.65 2.29 -9.07
N VAL A 99 -7.44 2.20 -7.75
CA VAL A 99 -8.17 3.03 -6.79
C VAL A 99 -7.51 4.39 -6.56
N SER A 100 -6.19 4.51 -6.79
CA SER A 100 -5.40 5.72 -6.57
C SER A 100 -6.02 6.97 -7.19
N PHE A 101 -6.36 7.92 -6.32
CA PHE A 101 -6.92 9.21 -6.72
C PHE A 101 -5.89 10.06 -7.48
N ILE A 102 -4.62 10.01 -7.07
CA ILE A 102 -3.53 10.74 -7.72
C ILE A 102 -3.36 10.23 -9.15
N VAL A 103 -3.30 8.91 -9.37
CA VAL A 103 -3.20 8.33 -10.71
C VAL A 103 -4.40 8.73 -11.58
N LYS A 104 -5.61 8.71 -11.03
CA LYS A 104 -6.82 9.16 -11.75
C LYS A 104 -6.75 10.62 -12.16
N ILE A 105 -6.28 11.52 -11.29
CA ILE A 105 -6.03 12.93 -11.62
C ILE A 105 -5.00 13.01 -12.74
N PHE A 106 -3.84 12.36 -12.60
CA PHE A 106 -2.79 12.42 -13.61
C PHE A 106 -3.30 11.96 -14.99
N ILE A 107 -4.00 10.82 -15.07
CA ILE A 107 -4.58 10.34 -16.32
C ILE A 107 -5.59 11.34 -16.88
N ARG A 108 -6.51 11.86 -16.04
CA ARG A 108 -7.56 12.78 -16.49
C ARG A 108 -7.00 14.08 -17.07
N TYR A 109 -6.00 14.67 -16.41
CA TYR A 109 -5.48 15.98 -16.79
C TYR A 109 -4.33 15.91 -17.81
N PHE A 110 -3.50 14.87 -17.76
CA PHE A 110 -2.30 14.79 -18.60
C PHE A 110 -2.42 13.85 -19.81
N SER A 111 -3.39 12.93 -19.86
CA SER A 111 -3.65 12.11 -21.06
C SER A 111 -4.12 12.93 -22.28
N PRO A 112 -4.92 14.00 -22.14
CA PRO A 112 -5.22 14.90 -23.26
C PRO A 112 -3.97 15.66 -23.75
N ILE A 113 -3.08 16.03 -22.83
CA ILE A 113 -1.85 16.76 -23.10
C ILE A 113 -0.90 15.91 -23.96
N SER A 114 -0.68 14.64 -23.61
CA SER A 114 0.16 13.76 -24.42
C SER A 114 -0.41 13.54 -25.83
N LYS A 115 -1.72 13.30 -25.96
CA LYS A 115 -2.39 13.20 -27.27
C LYS A 115 -2.28 14.46 -28.11
N PHE A 116 -2.31 15.64 -27.49
CA PHE A 116 -2.11 16.92 -28.17
C PHE A 116 -0.67 17.07 -28.68
N PHE A 117 0.33 16.79 -27.83
CA PHE A 117 1.74 16.86 -28.22
C PHE A 117 2.11 15.88 -29.35
N PHE A 118 1.62 14.64 -29.34
CA PHE A 118 1.87 13.67 -30.42
C PHE A 118 1.17 14.02 -31.75
N LYS A 119 0.11 14.84 -31.70
CA LYS A 119 -0.61 15.28 -32.91
C LYS A 119 0.07 16.49 -33.58
N GLU A 120 0.70 17.35 -32.79
CA GLU A 120 1.38 18.58 -33.23
C GLU A 120 2.87 18.36 -33.57
N THR A 121 3.47 17.24 -33.16
CA THR A 121 4.83 16.88 -33.60
C THR A 121 4.83 16.49 -35.09
N PRO A 122 5.71 17.08 -35.93
CA PRO A 122 5.91 16.63 -37.30
C PRO A 122 6.18 15.12 -37.29
N LYS A 123 5.45 14.36 -38.11
CA LYS A 123 5.75 12.95 -38.31
C LYS A 123 7.13 12.87 -38.94
N ILE A 124 8.11 12.35 -38.19
CA ILE A 124 9.45 12.03 -38.68
C ILE A 124 9.37 10.74 -39.49
#